data_AF-A0A7K4TID1-F1
#
_entry.id   AF-A0A7K4TID1-F1
#
_cell.length_a   1.000
_cell.length_b   1.000
_cell.length_c   1.000
_cell.angle_alpha   90.00
_cell.angle_beta   90.00
_cell.angle_gamma   90.00
#
_symmetry.space_group_name_H-M   'P 1'
#
loop_
_entity.id
_entity.type
_entity.pdbx_description
1 polymer ?
#
loop_
_entity_poly.entity_id
_entity_poly.type
_entity_poly.pdbx_seq_one_letter_code
_entity_poly.pdbx_strand_id
1 'polypeptide(L)' 'MALLRQAYSALFRRTSTFALTIVLGAVLFERAFDQGADAIFEHLNEGKLWKHIKHKYER' A
#
# COMPACT_ATOMS: atom_id res chain seq x y z
N MET A 1 13.92 18.91 10.75
CA MET A 1 14.94 18.04 11.40
C MET A 1 14.44 17.31 12.65
N ALA A 2 13.60 17.90 13.52
CA ALA A 2 13.17 17.25 14.76
C ALA A 2 12.40 15.93 14.55
N LEU A 3 11.50 15.87 13.56
CA LEU A 3 10.71 14.67 13.27
C LEU A 3 11.57 13.48 12.81
N LEU A 4 12.51 13.72 11.88
CA LEU A 4 13.46 12.71 11.41
C LEU A 4 14.37 12.21 12.54
N ARG A 5 14.79 13.11 13.43
CA ARG A 5 15.61 12.75 14.59
C ARG A 5 14.84 11.87 15.58
N GLN A 6 13.56 12.16 15.81
CA GLN A 6 12.67 11.35 16.64
C GLN A 6 12.41 9.98 16.02
N ALA A 7 12.11 9.92 14.71
CA ALA A 7 11.93 8.67 13.99
C ALA A 7 13.20 7.80 14.03
N TYR A 8 14.37 8.40 13.82
CA TYR A 8 15.65 7.70 13.95
C TYR A 8 15.84 7.14 15.36
N SER A 9 15.64 7.95 16.40
CA SER A 9 15.82 7.47 17.77
C SER A 9 14.83 6.38 18.19
N ALA A 10 13.58 6.44 17.70
CA ALA A 10 12.50 5.55 18.09
C ALA A 10 12.46 4.25 17.28
N LEU A 11 12.67 4.33 15.97
CA LEU A 11 12.45 3.21 15.06
C LEU A 11 13.75 2.67 14.48
N PHE A 12 14.68 3.55 14.09
CA PHE A 12 15.81 3.17 13.23
C PHE A 12 17.17 3.06 13.94
N ARG A 13 17.29 3.37 15.24
CA ARG A 13 18.57 3.37 15.98
C ARG A 13 19.04 1.96 16.38
N ARG A 14 18.13 1.05 16.76
CA ARG A 14 18.46 -0.33 17.16
C ARG A 14 18.11 -1.28 16.02
N THR A 15 19.00 -2.23 15.71
CA THR A 15 18.78 -3.19 14.60
C THR A 15 17.49 -4.00 14.75
N SER A 16 17.13 -4.38 15.98
CA SER A 16 15.89 -5.12 16.25
C SER A 16 14.63 -4.29 15.97
N THR A 17 14.56 -3.05 16.43
CA THR A 17 13.42 -2.15 16.16
C THR A 17 13.37 -1.73 14.69
N PHE A 18 14.54 -1.59 14.07
CA PHE A 18 14.67 -1.30 12.65
C PHE A 18 14.06 -2.43 11.80
N ALA A 19 14.48 -3.68 12.04
CA ALA A 19 13.94 -4.83 11.32
C ALA A 19 12.42 -4.98 11.52
N LEU A 20 11.94 -4.81 12.75
CA LEU A 20 10.51 -4.83 13.05
C LEU A 20 9.74 -3.73 12.29
N THR A 21 10.29 -2.52 12.26
CA THR A 21 9.68 -1.38 11.54
C THR A 21 9.58 -1.67 10.05
N ILE A 22 10.60 -2.28 9.44
CA ILE A 22 10.57 -2.65 8.03
C ILE A 22 9.50 -3.70 7.75
N VAL A 23 9.44 -4.77 8.55
CA VAL A 23 8.47 -5.85 8.33
C VAL A 23 7.03 -5.32 8.43
N LEU A 24 6.72 -4.58 9.49
CA LEU A 24 5.40 -3.98 9.66
C LEU A 24 5.10 -2.94 8.58
N GLY A 25 6.09 -2.12 8.24
CA GLY A 25 5.98 -1.13 7.17
C GLY A 25 5.69 -1.77 5.82
N ALA A 26 6.35 -2.89 5.50
CA ALA A 26 6.15 -3.62 4.25
C ALA A 26 4.74 -4.20 4.15
N VAL A 27 4.23 -4.86 5.19
CA VAL A 27 2.87 -5.45 5.18
C VAL A 27 1.79 -4.38 5.03
N LEU A 28 1.92 -3.25 5.74
CA LEU A 28 0.99 -2.15 5.61
C LEU A 28 1.09 -1.47 4.25
N PHE A 29 2.31 -1.28 3.75
CA PHE A 29 2.57 -0.69 2.45
C PHE A 29 2.00 -1.54 1.32
N GLU A 30 2.25 -2.85 1.32
CA GLU A 30 1.72 -3.80 0.32
C GLU A 30 0.21 -3.64 0.16
N ARG A 31 -0.55 -3.73 1.26
CA ARG A 31 -2.01 -3.66 1.20
C ARG A 31 -2.54 -2.30 0.74
N ALA A 32 -1.86 -1.20 1.11
CA ALA A 32 -2.24 0.14 0.71
C ALA A 32 -1.87 0.43 -0.75
N PHE A 33 -0.68 -0.01 -1.16
CA PHE A 33 -0.15 0.18 -2.50
C PHE A 33 -0.96 -0.61 -3.52
N ASP A 34 -1.24 -1.89 -3.25
CA ASP A 34 -2.03 -2.73 -4.17
C ASP A 34 -3.43 -2.13 -4.40
N GLN A 35 -4.14 -1.77 -3.33
CA GLN A 35 -5.47 -1.14 -3.46
C GLN A 35 -5.41 0.19 -4.21
N GLY A 36 -4.41 1.03 -3.93
CA GLY A 36 -4.26 2.31 -4.60
C GLY A 36 -3.92 2.16 -6.07
N ALA A 37 -2.97 1.28 -6.39
CA ALA A 37 -2.54 1.00 -7.76
C ALA A 37 -3.66 0.36 -8.57
N ASP A 38 -4.37 -0.61 -8.00
CA ASP A 38 -5.55 -1.21 -8.62
C ASP A 38 -6.59 -0.15 -8.88
N ALA A 39 -6.97 0.67 -7.89
CA ALA A 39 -7.96 1.74 -8.06
C ALA A 39 -7.61 2.71 -9.19
N ILE A 40 -6.36 3.14 -9.26
CA ILE A 40 -5.86 4.00 -10.35
C ILE A 40 -5.99 3.26 -11.69
N PHE A 41 -5.58 2.00 -11.75
CA PHE A 41 -5.66 1.20 -12.96
C PHE A 41 -7.11 0.95 -13.41
N GLU A 42 -8.05 0.69 -12.48
CA GLU A 42 -9.46 0.51 -12.81
C GLU A 42 -10.04 1.80 -13.38
N HIS A 43 -9.75 2.94 -12.74
CA HIS A 43 -10.26 4.24 -13.16
C HIS A 43 -9.75 4.63 -14.55
N LEU A 44 -8.46 4.39 -14.84
CA LEU A 44 -7.89 4.64 -16.16
C LEU A 44 -8.47 3.72 -17.25
N ASN A 45 -9.03 2.56 -16.87
CA ASN A 45 -9.61 1.57 -17.77
C ASN A 45 -11.11 1.38 -17.55
N GLU A 46 -11.80 2.44 -17.12
CA GLU A 46 -13.22 2.42 -16.85
C GLU A 46 -14.01 1.96 -18.09
N GLY A 47 -14.98 1.07 -17.88
CA GLY A 47 -15.77 0.45 -18.95
C GLY A 47 -15.06 -0.60 -19.81
N LYS A 48 -13.74 -0.77 -19.72
CA LYS A 48 -12.97 -1.75 -20.52
C LYS A 48 -12.73 -3.08 -19.81
N LEU A 49 -12.53 -3.04 -18.49
CA LEU A 49 -12.22 -4.24 -17.71
C LEU A 49 -13.46 -5.13 -17.54
N TRP A 50 -13.25 -6.45 -17.50
CA TRP A 50 -14.34 -7.43 -17.30
C TRP A 50 -15.19 -7.09 -16.07
N LYS A 51 -14.56 -6.76 -14.94
CA LYS A 51 -15.27 -6.36 -13.71
C LYS A 51 -16.27 -5.21 -13.90
N HIS A 52 -16.03 -4.31 -14.87
CA HIS A 52 -16.95 -3.20 -15.16
C HIS A 52 -18.17 -3.65 -15.97
N ILE A 53 -18.05 -4.69 -16.80
CA ILE A 53 -19.12 -5.16 -17.71
C ILE A 53 -19.73 -6.50 -17.28
N LYS A 54 -19.15 -7.17 -16.28
CA LYS A 54 -19.54 -8.50 -15.79
C LYS A 54 -21.04 -8.57 -15.44
N HIS A 55 -21.58 -7.51 -14.85
CA HIS A 55 -23.00 -7.38 -14.50
C HIS A 55 -23.96 -7.49 -15.70
N LYS A 56 -23.47 -7.37 -16.94
CA LYS A 56 -24.28 -7.54 -18.16
C LYS A 56 -24.48 -9.00 -18.54
N TYR A 57 -23.70 -9.91 -17.97
CA TYR A 57 -23.61 -11.31 -18.40
C TYR A 57 -23.86 -12.30 -17.26
N GLU A 58 -23.89 -11.82 -16.01
CA GLU A 58 -24.26 -12.63 -14.85
C GLU A 58 -25.75 -12.48 -14.55
N ARG A 59 -26.40 -13.60 -14.17
CA ARG A 59 -27.82 -13.64 -13.80
C ARG A 59 -28.03 -13.21 -12.36
#